data_AF-A0A376VKQ2-F1
#
_entry.id   AF-A0A376VKQ2-F1
#
_cell.length_a   1.000
_cell.length_b   1.000
_cell.length_c   1.000
_cell.angle_alpha   90.00
_cell.angle_beta   90.00
_cell.angle_gamma   90.00
#
_symmetry.space_group_name_H-M   'P 1'
#
loop_
_entity.id
_entity.type
_entity.pdbx_description
1 polymer ?
#
loop_
_entity_poly.entity_id
_entity_poly.type
_entity_poly.pdbx_seq_one_letter_code
_entity_poly.pdbx_strand_id
1 'polypeptide(L)'
;MTAKYVIVAGNAYLGDKVEPELAKRSMPCGTQVITTERLSEDLARSLIPKNYCVEDCNYLLDYYRLTADNRLLYGGGVVYGARDPDDVERLVVPKLLKTFPQLKGVKIDYRWTGNFLLTLSRMPQFGRLDTNIYYMQGYSGHGVTCTHLAGRLIAELLRGDAERFERLRQSAALPVPRRAHAARSVYRDGRGLLQPARSSGRLISD
;
A
#
# COMPACT_ATOMS: atom_id res chain seq x y z
N MET A 1 -12.41 27.05 -15.72
CA MET A 1 -13.34 26.55 -14.68
C MET A 1 -12.95 27.17 -13.36
N THR A 2 -13.91 27.55 -12.51
CA THR A 2 -13.67 28.05 -11.15
C THR A 2 -14.40 27.16 -10.14
N ALA A 3 -13.86 27.03 -8.92
CA ALA A 3 -14.44 26.22 -7.86
C ALA A 3 -14.32 26.91 -6.50
N LYS A 4 -15.32 26.71 -5.63
CA LYS A 4 -15.26 27.22 -4.24
C LYS A 4 -14.26 26.44 -3.39
N TYR A 5 -14.12 25.15 -3.65
CA TYR A 5 -13.19 24.25 -2.97
C TYR A 5 -12.54 23.30 -3.97
N VAL A 6 -11.30 22.89 -3.70
CA VAL A 6 -10.57 21.89 -4.47
C VAL A 6 -10.09 20.78 -3.54
N ILE A 7 -10.36 19.53 -3.90
CA ILE A 7 -9.87 18.36 -3.18
C ILE A 7 -8.90 17.60 -4.08
N VAL A 8 -7.64 17.54 -3.68
CA VAL A 8 -6.58 16.80 -4.37
C VAL A 8 -6.60 15.35 -3.90
N ALA A 9 -7.07 14.46 -4.76
CA ALA A 9 -7.25 13.03 -4.47
C ALA A 9 -6.65 12.11 -5.56
N GLY A 10 -5.67 12.59 -6.32
CA GLY A 10 -5.01 11.82 -7.40
C GLY A 10 -4.05 10.73 -6.92
N ASN A 11 -3.61 10.78 -5.66
CA ASN A 11 -2.73 9.80 -5.02
C ASN A 11 -1.49 9.49 -5.90
N ALA A 12 -1.17 8.21 -6.17
CA ALA A 12 -0.01 7.83 -6.98
C ALA A 12 0.00 8.35 -8.42
N TYR A 13 -1.12 8.90 -8.89
CA TYR A 13 -1.33 9.36 -10.27
C TYR A 13 -1.34 10.88 -10.40
N LEU A 14 -1.13 11.62 -9.31
CA LEU A 14 -1.14 13.09 -9.32
C LEU A 14 -0.04 13.68 -10.21
N GLY A 15 1.09 12.98 -10.31
CA GLY A 15 2.28 13.48 -11.00
C GLY A 15 2.91 14.69 -10.31
N ASP A 16 3.97 15.22 -10.91
CA ASP A 16 4.69 16.41 -10.44
C ASP A 16 4.09 17.72 -10.98
N LYS A 17 3.30 17.66 -12.05
CA LYS A 17 2.73 18.85 -12.72
C LYS A 17 1.52 19.45 -12.01
N VAL A 18 0.75 18.65 -11.28
CA VAL A 18 -0.50 19.11 -10.66
C VAL A 18 -0.22 19.75 -9.30
N GLU A 19 0.52 19.07 -8.42
CA GLU A 19 0.91 19.60 -7.11
C GLU A 19 2.34 19.15 -6.72
N PRO A 20 3.38 19.90 -7.12
CA PRO A 20 4.78 19.54 -6.88
C PRO A 20 5.13 19.34 -5.40
N GLU A 21 4.52 20.11 -4.50
CA GLU A 21 4.79 20.04 -3.07
C GLU A 21 4.27 18.74 -2.42
N LEU A 22 3.21 18.16 -2.99
CA LEU A 22 2.70 16.86 -2.56
C LEU A 22 3.52 15.71 -3.13
N ALA A 23 3.97 15.83 -4.38
CA ALA A 23 4.80 14.83 -5.03
C ALA A 23 6.13 14.58 -4.28
N LYS A 24 6.70 15.61 -3.63
CA LYS A 24 7.95 15.51 -2.84
C LYS A 24 7.83 14.72 -1.54
N ARG A 25 6.60 14.44 -1.07
CA ARG A 25 6.35 13.85 0.26
C ARG A 25 6.19 12.32 0.23
N SER A 26 6.13 11.74 -0.96
CA SER A 26 5.71 10.36 -1.15
C SER A 26 6.33 9.77 -2.42
N MET A 27 6.33 8.45 -2.55
CA MET A 27 6.87 7.74 -3.70
C MET A 27 5.84 6.75 -4.26
N PRO A 28 5.52 6.79 -5.57
CA PRO A 28 4.67 5.78 -6.18
C PRO A 28 5.39 4.43 -6.19
N CYS A 29 4.65 3.39 -5.86
CA CYS A 29 5.12 2.01 -5.77
C CYS A 29 4.14 1.09 -6.50
N GLY A 30 4.66 0.15 -7.27
CA GLY A 30 3.88 -0.90 -7.91
C GLY A 30 3.79 -2.12 -7.00
N THR A 31 2.58 -2.64 -6.80
CA THR A 31 2.31 -3.95 -6.18
C THR A 31 1.85 -4.93 -7.24
N GLN A 32 2.14 -6.22 -7.04
CA GLN A 32 1.84 -7.27 -8.01
C GLN A 32 0.85 -8.23 -7.39
N VAL A 33 -0.12 -8.67 -8.18
CA VAL A 33 -1.15 -9.60 -7.73
C VAL A 33 -1.33 -10.70 -8.76
N ILE A 34 -1.47 -11.93 -8.26
CA ILE A 34 -1.89 -13.09 -9.04
C ILE A 34 -3.16 -13.69 -8.45
N THR A 35 -3.86 -14.46 -9.26
CA THR A 35 -4.98 -15.28 -8.80
C THR A 35 -4.88 -16.65 -9.45
N THR A 36 -4.97 -17.70 -8.64
CA THR A 36 -4.96 -19.08 -9.13
C THR A 36 -6.17 -19.38 -10.00
N GLU A 37 -6.15 -20.51 -10.70
CA GLU A 37 -7.39 -21.18 -11.14
C GLU A 37 -8.33 -21.45 -9.95
N ARG A 38 -9.59 -21.78 -10.25
CA ARG A 38 -10.54 -22.19 -9.22
C ARG A 38 -10.03 -23.46 -8.55
N LEU A 39 -9.83 -23.39 -7.24
CA LEU A 39 -9.41 -24.53 -6.45
C LEU A 39 -10.65 -25.35 -6.05
N SER A 40 -10.44 -26.64 -5.76
CA SER A 40 -11.46 -27.40 -5.06
C SER A 40 -11.75 -26.76 -3.70
N GLU A 41 -12.98 -26.92 -3.21
CA GLU A 41 -13.37 -26.37 -1.92
C GLU A 41 -12.47 -26.87 -0.78
N ASP A 42 -12.13 -28.17 -0.79
CA ASP A 42 -11.23 -28.77 0.19
C ASP A 42 -9.84 -28.14 0.16
N LEU A 43 -9.27 -27.95 -1.03
CA LEU A 43 -7.97 -27.30 -1.17
C LEU A 43 -8.04 -25.85 -0.69
N ALA A 44 -9.03 -25.07 -1.14
CA ALA A 44 -9.22 -23.68 -0.72
C ALA A 44 -9.34 -23.55 0.81
N ARG A 45 -10.18 -24.38 1.44
CA ARG A 45 -10.35 -24.41 2.91
C ARG A 45 -9.07 -24.84 3.63
N SER A 46 -8.24 -25.69 3.05
CA SER A 46 -6.95 -26.05 3.64
C SER A 46 -5.95 -24.88 3.66
N LEU A 47 -6.07 -23.92 2.73
CA LEU A 47 -5.20 -22.73 2.68
C LEU A 47 -5.58 -21.72 3.75
N ILE A 48 -6.87 -21.37 3.82
CA ILE A 48 -7.39 -20.36 4.75
C ILE A 48 -8.68 -20.89 5.39
N PRO A 49 -8.60 -21.72 6.46
CA PRO A 49 -9.76 -22.41 7.03
C PRO A 49 -10.91 -21.52 7.46
N LYS A 50 -10.60 -20.28 7.88
CA LYS A 50 -11.57 -19.28 8.32
C LYS A 50 -11.87 -18.21 7.28
N ASN A 51 -11.31 -18.34 6.08
CA ASN A 51 -11.46 -17.40 4.97
C ASN A 51 -11.21 -15.93 5.36
N TYR A 52 -10.19 -15.68 6.19
CA TYR A 52 -9.77 -14.34 6.53
C TYR A 52 -8.94 -13.72 5.39
N CYS A 53 -8.98 -12.39 5.32
CA CYS A 53 -7.94 -11.64 4.62
C CYS A 53 -6.68 -11.64 5.50
N VAL A 54 -5.57 -12.11 4.95
CA VAL A 54 -4.31 -12.22 5.68
C VAL A 54 -3.28 -11.31 5.04
N GLU A 55 -2.52 -10.62 5.89
CA GLU A 55 -1.29 -9.93 5.53
C GLU A 55 -0.19 -10.37 6.51
N ASP A 56 1.04 -10.52 6.03
CA ASP A 56 2.16 -10.88 6.90
C ASP A 56 2.82 -9.64 7.53
N CYS A 57 3.72 -9.87 8.48
CA CYS A 57 4.49 -8.81 9.14
C CYS A 57 5.83 -8.52 8.44
N ASN A 58 6.03 -8.94 7.19
CA ASN A 58 7.29 -8.70 6.49
C ASN A 58 7.40 -7.22 6.08
N TYR A 59 8.64 -6.75 5.93
CA TYR A 59 8.90 -5.37 5.50
C TYR A 59 8.31 -5.08 4.11
N LEU A 60 8.45 -6.04 3.19
CA LEU A 60 7.72 -6.13 1.93
C LEU A 60 6.65 -7.19 2.12
N LEU A 61 5.48 -6.75 2.58
CA LEU A 61 4.43 -7.67 2.98
C LEU A 61 3.87 -8.44 1.78
N ASP A 62 3.53 -9.69 2.03
CA ASP A 62 2.65 -10.46 1.18
C ASP A 62 1.25 -10.51 1.83
N TYR A 63 0.21 -10.52 1.00
CA TYR A 63 -1.18 -10.56 1.43
C TYR A 63 -1.98 -11.51 0.55
N TYR A 64 -2.97 -12.18 1.13
CA TYR A 64 -3.74 -13.17 0.41
C TYR A 64 -5.13 -13.38 1.01
N ARG A 65 -6.05 -13.81 0.16
CA ARG A 65 -7.43 -14.17 0.52
C ARG A 65 -8.02 -15.09 -0.53
N LEU A 66 -9.07 -15.83 -0.17
CA LEU A 66 -9.87 -16.53 -1.17
C LEU A 66 -10.88 -15.57 -1.82
N THR A 67 -11.13 -15.76 -3.11
CA THR A 67 -12.28 -15.19 -3.81
C THR A 67 -13.56 -15.97 -3.48
N ALA A 68 -14.72 -15.42 -3.86
CA ALA A 68 -16.00 -16.09 -3.65
C ALA A 68 -16.14 -17.42 -4.41
N ASP A 69 -15.36 -17.61 -5.49
CA ASP A 69 -15.33 -18.82 -6.32
C ASP A 69 -14.10 -19.71 -6.06
N ASN A 70 -13.52 -19.63 -4.86
CA ASN A 70 -12.42 -20.49 -4.39
C ASN A 70 -11.10 -20.36 -5.16
N ARG A 71 -10.75 -19.16 -5.63
CA ARG A 71 -9.40 -18.88 -6.13
C ARG A 71 -8.58 -18.27 -5.00
N LEU A 72 -7.30 -18.56 -4.92
CA LEU A 72 -6.40 -17.83 -4.04
C LEU A 72 -5.93 -16.55 -4.76
N LEU A 73 -6.35 -15.39 -4.27
CA LEU A 73 -5.73 -14.12 -4.61
C LEU A 73 -4.49 -13.96 -3.73
N TYR A 74 -3.34 -13.74 -4.36
CA TYR A 74 -2.08 -13.51 -3.66
C TYR A 74 -1.42 -12.25 -4.20
N GLY A 75 -1.24 -11.27 -3.33
CA GLY A 75 -0.53 -10.04 -3.61
C GLY A 75 0.79 -10.01 -2.89
N GLY A 76 1.79 -9.46 -3.56
CA GLY A 76 3.14 -9.39 -3.02
C GLY A 76 4.12 -8.88 -4.06
N GLY A 77 5.31 -8.55 -3.58
CA GLY A 77 6.31 -7.93 -4.45
C GLY A 77 6.04 -6.44 -4.62
N VAL A 78 7.11 -5.66 -4.53
CA VAL A 78 7.05 -4.20 -4.59
C VAL A 78 8.08 -3.74 -5.61
N VAL A 79 7.63 -2.97 -6.59
CA VAL A 79 8.49 -2.29 -7.55
C VAL A 79 8.47 -0.80 -7.22
N TYR A 80 9.56 -0.29 -6.66
CA TYR A 80 9.69 1.13 -6.36
C TYR A 80 9.70 1.95 -7.65
N GLY A 81 9.02 3.10 -7.63
CA GLY A 81 8.84 3.95 -8.81
C GLY A 81 7.69 3.51 -9.72
N ALA A 82 6.90 2.51 -9.33
CA ALA A 82 5.69 2.08 -10.06
C ALA A 82 5.94 1.69 -11.53
N ARG A 83 7.12 1.16 -11.82
CA ARG A 83 7.40 0.54 -13.12
C ARG A 83 6.71 -0.82 -13.19
N ASP A 84 6.12 -1.14 -14.34
CA ASP A 84 5.60 -2.47 -14.59
C ASP A 84 6.76 -3.49 -14.63
N PRO A 85 6.66 -4.60 -13.88
CA PRO A 85 7.65 -5.66 -13.97
C PRO A 85 7.51 -6.41 -15.30
N ASP A 86 8.62 -6.98 -15.76
CA ASP A 86 8.63 -7.77 -17.01
C ASP A 86 7.80 -9.06 -16.88
N ASP A 87 7.70 -9.63 -15.67
CA ASP A 87 6.92 -10.84 -15.40
C ASP A 87 6.41 -10.87 -13.94
N VAL A 88 5.11 -10.65 -13.77
CA VAL A 88 4.42 -10.68 -12.47
C VAL A 88 4.46 -12.07 -11.84
N GLU A 89 4.24 -13.13 -12.62
CA GLU A 89 4.15 -14.49 -12.09
C GLU A 89 5.50 -14.94 -11.54
N ARG A 90 6.58 -14.67 -12.28
CA ARG A 90 7.93 -14.98 -11.82
C ARG A 90 8.30 -14.28 -10.51
N LEU A 91 7.73 -13.09 -10.24
CA LEU A 91 7.95 -12.37 -8.99
C LEU A 91 7.12 -12.93 -7.82
N VAL A 92 5.87 -13.33 -8.06
CA VAL A 92 4.91 -13.65 -7.00
C VAL A 92 4.79 -15.15 -6.73
N VAL A 93 4.88 -16.01 -7.75
CA VAL A 93 4.72 -17.47 -7.58
C VAL A 93 5.73 -18.08 -6.59
N PRO A 94 7.02 -17.73 -6.58
CA PRO A 94 7.96 -18.27 -5.57
C PRO A 94 7.54 -17.96 -4.13
N LYS A 95 6.91 -16.80 -3.91
CA LYS A 95 6.40 -16.38 -2.60
C LYS A 95 5.13 -17.15 -2.23
N LEU A 96 4.20 -17.26 -3.19
CA LEU A 96 3.01 -18.09 -3.04
C LEU A 96 3.38 -19.52 -2.65
N LEU A 97 4.35 -20.14 -3.33
CA LEU A 97 4.77 -21.52 -3.05
C LEU A 97 5.57 -21.67 -1.74
N LYS A 98 6.20 -20.59 -1.27
CA LYS A 98 6.80 -20.57 0.07
C LYS A 98 5.73 -20.59 1.16
N THR A 99 4.63 -19.86 0.95
CA THR A 99 3.51 -19.77 1.90
C THR A 99 2.60 -21.00 1.82
N PHE A 100 2.35 -21.49 0.61
CA PHE A 100 1.45 -22.61 0.31
C PHE A 100 2.10 -23.62 -0.64
N PRO A 101 3.03 -24.47 -0.15
CA PRO A 101 3.72 -25.45 -0.97
C PRO A 101 2.79 -26.41 -1.74
N GLN A 102 1.60 -26.68 -1.18
CA GLN A 102 0.58 -27.55 -1.79
C GLN A 102 -0.02 -26.99 -3.09
N LEU A 103 0.24 -25.73 -3.44
CA LEU A 103 -0.21 -25.12 -4.70
C LEU A 103 0.77 -25.32 -5.86
N LYS A 104 1.79 -26.16 -5.69
CA LYS A 104 2.72 -26.48 -6.78
C LYS A 104 1.97 -27.08 -7.97
N GLY A 105 2.13 -26.45 -9.14
CA GLY A 105 1.51 -26.90 -10.40
C GLY A 105 0.12 -26.35 -10.67
N VAL A 106 -0.46 -25.60 -9.73
CA VAL A 106 -1.72 -24.87 -9.94
C VAL A 106 -1.49 -23.75 -10.96
N LYS A 107 -2.44 -23.59 -11.89
CA LYS A 107 -2.40 -22.54 -12.92
C LYS A 107 -2.70 -21.17 -12.32
N ILE A 108 -2.12 -20.14 -12.92
CA ILE A 108 -2.46 -18.75 -12.63
C ILE A 108 -3.37 -18.25 -13.75
N ASP A 109 -4.62 -17.91 -13.41
CA ASP A 109 -5.61 -17.45 -14.39
C ASP A 109 -5.53 -15.95 -14.63
N TYR A 110 -5.16 -15.19 -13.58
CA TYR A 110 -5.09 -13.73 -13.65
C TYR A 110 -3.84 -13.20 -12.98
N ARG A 111 -3.31 -12.13 -13.56
CA ARG A 111 -2.18 -11.35 -13.03
C ARG A 111 -2.35 -9.89 -13.39
N TRP A 112 -2.02 -9.00 -12.47
CA TRP A 112 -2.04 -7.57 -12.73
C TRP A 112 -1.10 -6.82 -11.78
N THR A 113 -0.87 -5.57 -12.12
CA THR A 113 -0.09 -4.61 -11.34
C THR A 113 -1.02 -3.52 -10.83
N GLY A 114 -0.65 -2.87 -9.73
CA GLY A 114 -1.38 -1.72 -9.21
C GLY A 114 -0.44 -0.73 -8.55
N ASN A 115 -0.77 0.57 -8.64
CA ASN A 115 0.06 1.61 -8.05
C ASN A 115 -0.55 2.10 -6.74
N PHE A 116 0.31 2.23 -5.73
CA PHE A 116 -0.02 2.89 -4.48
C PHE A 116 1.03 3.95 -4.15
N LEU A 117 0.64 4.92 -3.33
CA LEU A 117 1.53 5.99 -2.92
C LEU A 117 2.05 5.69 -1.52
N LEU A 118 3.36 5.45 -1.43
CA LEU A 118 4.06 5.18 -0.19
C LEU A 118 4.53 6.48 0.46
N THR A 119 4.19 6.67 1.72
CA THR A 119 4.68 7.79 2.54
C THR A 119 5.81 7.32 3.44
N LEU A 120 6.69 8.24 3.87
CA LEU A 120 7.81 7.89 4.77
C LEU A 120 7.33 7.31 6.12
N SER A 121 6.23 7.82 6.66
CA SER A 121 5.63 7.34 7.90
C SER A 121 4.76 6.09 7.71
N ARG A 122 4.47 5.71 6.45
CA ARG A 122 3.45 4.72 6.07
C ARG A 122 2.02 5.06 6.54
N MET A 123 1.81 6.26 7.08
CA MET A 123 0.49 6.77 7.46
C MET A 123 -0.12 7.59 6.34
N PRO A 124 -1.46 7.61 6.20
CA PRO A 124 -2.15 8.52 5.30
C PRO A 124 -1.83 9.99 5.64
N GLN A 125 -1.71 10.81 4.60
CA GLN A 125 -1.45 12.24 4.73
C GLN A 125 -2.75 13.01 4.52
N PHE A 126 -3.12 13.81 5.51
CA PHE A 126 -4.24 14.75 5.45
C PHE A 126 -3.70 16.17 5.54
N GLY A 127 -4.25 17.09 4.76
CA GLY A 127 -3.88 18.49 4.92
C GLY A 127 -4.50 19.46 3.95
N ARG A 128 -3.93 20.66 3.97
CA ARG A 128 -4.39 21.83 3.24
C ARG A 128 -3.19 22.48 2.54
N LEU A 129 -3.35 22.81 1.26
CA LEU A 129 -2.34 23.51 0.45
C LEU A 129 -2.57 25.02 0.46
N ASP A 130 -3.83 25.44 0.45
CA ASP A 130 -4.27 26.84 0.52
C ASP A 130 -5.65 26.90 1.20
N THR A 131 -6.16 28.11 1.45
CA THR A 131 -7.41 28.43 2.16
C THR A 131 -8.56 27.47 1.83
N ASN A 132 -8.75 27.14 0.55
CA ASN A 132 -9.82 26.28 0.05
C ASN A 132 -9.34 25.05 -0.75
N ILE A 133 -8.04 24.69 -0.65
CA ILE A 133 -7.45 23.53 -1.35
C ILE A 133 -6.99 22.50 -0.33
N TYR A 134 -7.61 21.32 -0.33
CA TYR A 134 -7.35 20.25 0.63
C TYR A 134 -6.84 19.00 -0.08
N TYR A 135 -6.11 18.14 0.64
CA TYR A 135 -5.62 16.89 0.09
C TYR A 135 -5.77 15.73 1.09
N MET A 136 -5.96 14.54 0.52
CA MET A 136 -5.89 13.28 1.25
C MET A 136 -5.24 12.22 0.36
N GLN A 137 -4.04 11.78 0.73
CA GLN A 137 -3.24 10.90 -0.11
C GLN A 137 -2.34 9.98 0.71
N GLY A 138 -1.56 9.14 0.03
CA GLY A 138 -0.44 8.47 0.69
C GLY A 138 -0.89 7.36 1.64
N TYR A 139 -1.97 6.67 1.30
CA TYR A 139 -2.54 5.62 2.14
C TYR A 139 -1.62 4.39 2.32
N SER A 140 -0.49 4.32 1.62
CA SER A 140 0.56 3.31 1.82
C SER A 140 0.05 1.87 1.84
N GLY A 141 -0.91 1.55 0.97
CA GLY A 141 -1.54 0.22 0.86
C GLY A 141 -2.91 0.10 1.55
N HIS A 142 -3.27 1.01 2.45
CA HIS A 142 -4.50 0.92 3.29
C HIS A 142 -5.65 1.81 2.77
N GLY A 143 -5.68 2.08 1.47
CA GLY A 143 -6.63 3.03 0.89
C GLY A 143 -8.09 2.60 1.07
N VAL A 144 -8.40 1.32 0.90
CA VAL A 144 -9.79 0.81 0.97
C VAL A 144 -10.40 1.04 2.36
N THR A 145 -9.63 0.81 3.43
CA THR A 145 -10.11 0.95 4.80
C THR A 145 -10.16 2.41 5.25
N CYS A 146 -9.15 3.22 4.91
CA CYS A 146 -9.05 4.59 5.43
C CYS A 146 -9.87 5.64 4.64
N THR A 147 -10.14 5.42 3.35
CA THR A 147 -10.75 6.45 2.48
C THR A 147 -12.19 6.80 2.85
N HIS A 148 -12.95 5.88 3.44
CA HIS A 148 -14.30 6.15 3.93
C HIS A 148 -14.31 7.21 5.04
N LEU A 149 -13.40 7.06 6.02
CA LEU A 149 -13.19 8.07 7.06
C LEU A 149 -12.70 9.39 6.44
N ALA A 150 -11.75 9.29 5.50
CA ALA A 150 -11.18 10.43 4.81
C ALA A 150 -12.29 11.27 4.13
N GLY A 151 -13.17 10.63 3.34
CA GLY A 151 -14.28 11.29 2.67
C GLY A 151 -15.25 11.95 3.65
N ARG A 152 -15.55 11.28 4.77
CA ARG A 152 -16.40 11.83 5.84
C ARG A 152 -15.80 13.10 6.45
N LEU A 153 -14.51 13.11 6.75
CA LEU A 153 -13.83 14.26 7.36
C LEU A 153 -13.82 15.48 6.44
N ILE A 154 -13.62 15.27 5.13
CA ILE A 154 -13.72 16.35 4.14
C ILE A 154 -15.15 16.87 4.04
N ALA A 155 -16.15 15.99 4.02
CA ALA A 155 -17.54 16.42 3.99
C ALA A 155 -17.94 17.24 5.23
N GLU A 156 -17.49 16.84 6.42
CA GLU A 156 -17.68 17.59 7.68
C GLU A 156 -17.01 18.98 7.59
N LEU A 157 -15.74 19.02 7.16
CA LEU A 157 -14.98 20.25 6.99
C LEU A 157 -15.67 21.22 6.01
N LEU A 158 -16.16 20.73 4.87
CA LEU A 158 -16.86 21.56 3.88
C LEU A 158 -18.21 22.10 4.38
N ARG A 159 -18.79 21.49 5.41
CA ARG A 159 -20.01 21.96 6.10
C ARG A 159 -19.72 22.93 7.25
N GLY A 160 -18.44 23.24 7.51
CA GLY A 160 -18.01 24.13 8.59
C GLY A 160 -17.60 23.42 9.88
N ASP A 161 -17.61 22.08 9.92
CA ASP A 161 -17.12 21.30 11.05
C ASP A 161 -15.72 20.73 10.75
N ALA A 162 -14.70 21.53 11.04
CA ALA A 162 -13.31 21.18 10.74
C ALA A 162 -12.59 20.44 11.88
N GLU A 163 -13.23 20.23 13.03
CA GLU A 163 -12.57 19.87 14.29
C GLU A 163 -11.80 18.54 14.17
N ARG A 164 -12.45 17.51 13.62
CA ARG A 164 -11.86 16.17 13.45
C ARG A 164 -10.79 16.15 12.37
N PHE A 165 -11.02 16.87 11.27
CA PHE A 165 -10.04 16.99 10.19
C PHE A 165 -8.76 17.64 10.70
N GLU A 166 -8.89 18.74 11.45
CA GLU A 166 -7.75 19.50 11.95
C GLU A 166 -6.91 18.71 12.96
N ARG A 167 -7.56 17.94 13.85
CA ARG A 167 -6.86 17.01 14.74
C ARG A 167 -6.03 15.98 13.97
N LEU A 168 -6.62 15.33 12.96
CA LEU A 168 -5.91 14.31 12.19
C LEU A 168 -4.77 14.91 11.37
N ARG A 169 -4.98 16.09 10.79
CA ARG A 169 -3.94 16.86 10.08
C ARG A 169 -2.73 17.13 10.97
N GLN A 170 -2.96 17.56 12.22
CA GLN A 170 -1.88 17.84 13.18
C GLN A 170 -1.13 16.58 13.59
N SER A 171 -1.84 15.47 13.81
CA SER A 171 -1.21 14.19 14.17
C SER A 171 -0.37 13.56 13.05
N ALA A 172 -0.76 13.77 11.79
CA ALA A 172 -0.03 13.30 10.61
C ALA A 172 1.27 14.09 10.33
N ALA A 173 1.51 15.20 11.04
CA ALA A 173 2.70 16.05 10.91
C ALA A 173 3.85 15.65 11.85
N LEU A 174 3.71 14.57 12.63
CA LEU A 174 4.78 14.11 13.52
C LEU A 174 6.04 13.73 12.70
N PRO A 175 7.22 14.31 12.99
CA PRO A 175 8.43 14.03 12.26
C PRO A 175 8.82 12.56 12.42
N VAL A 176 9.12 11.90 11.32
CA VAL A 176 9.69 10.55 11.34
C VAL A 176 11.02 10.63 12.13
N PRO A 177 11.26 9.78 13.14
CA PRO A 177 12.47 9.84 13.96
C PRO A 177 13.73 9.86 13.08
N ARG A 178 14.73 10.67 13.43
CA ARG A 178 15.97 10.89 12.65
C ARG A 178 16.67 9.61 12.16
N ARG A 179 16.45 8.46 12.81
CA ARG A 179 16.95 7.14 12.35
C ARG A 179 16.32 6.65 11.03
N ALA A 180 15.17 7.18 10.62
CA ALA A 180 14.58 6.92 9.31
C ALA A 180 15.25 7.71 8.16
N HIS A 181 16.16 8.65 8.45
CA HIS A 181 17.01 9.24 7.41
C HIS A 181 17.94 8.20 6.75
N ALA A 182 18.26 7.10 7.44
CA ALA A 182 18.99 5.99 6.85
C ALA A 182 18.19 5.33 5.70
N ALA A 183 16.85 5.28 5.81
CA ALA A 183 16.00 4.78 4.73
C ALA A 183 16.03 5.71 3.51
N ARG A 184 16.20 7.03 3.69
CA ARG A 184 16.37 7.99 2.58
C ARG A 184 17.59 7.71 1.69
N SER A 185 18.66 7.12 2.25
CA SER A 185 19.83 6.64 1.50
C SER A 185 19.51 5.36 0.73
N VAL A 186 18.75 4.44 1.36
CA VAL A 186 18.28 3.19 0.76
C VAL A 186 17.35 3.43 -0.44
N TYR A 187 16.60 4.54 -0.46
CA TYR A 187 15.65 4.87 -1.53
C TYR A 187 16.25 5.62 -2.73
N ARG A 188 17.47 6.18 -2.63
CA ARG A 188 18.03 7.07 -3.66
C ARG A 188 19.07 6.41 -4.57
N ASP A 189 19.63 5.26 -4.21
CA ASP A 189 20.60 4.58 -5.10
C ASP A 189 19.82 3.82 -6.18
N GLY A 190 19.76 4.40 -7.39
CA GLY A 190 19.18 3.83 -8.60
C GLY A 190 19.94 2.62 -9.16
N ARG A 191 20.54 1.81 -8.28
CA ARG A 191 21.22 0.57 -8.59
C ARG A 191 20.52 -0.56 -7.86
N GLY A 192 19.99 -1.49 -8.65
CA GLY A 192 19.10 -2.54 -8.21
C GLY A 192 19.58 -3.34 -7.00
N LEU A 193 18.59 -3.88 -6.29
CA LEU A 193 18.66 -4.94 -5.30
C LEU A 193 19.58 -4.68 -4.09
N LEU A 194 18.96 -4.36 -2.95
CA LEU A 194 19.51 -4.72 -1.65
C LEU A 194 18.45 -5.45 -0.83
N GLN A 195 18.73 -6.72 -0.49
CA GLN A 195 18.02 -7.45 0.55
C GLN A 195 18.26 -6.78 1.91
N PRO A 196 17.28 -6.75 2.83
CA PRO A 196 17.52 -6.27 4.18
C PRO A 196 18.47 -7.21 4.93
N ALA A 197 19.40 -6.63 5.69
CA ALA A 197 20.24 -7.35 6.63
C ALA A 197 19.36 -8.17 7.59
N ARG A 198 19.70 -9.45 7.79
CA ARG A 198 19.07 -10.31 8.79
C ARG A 198 19.16 -9.62 10.15
N SER A 199 18.04 -9.22 10.74
CA SER A 199 17.99 -8.91 12.16
C SER A 199 18.17 -10.22 12.92
N SER A 200 19.34 -10.39 13.53
CA SER A 200 19.56 -11.42 14.54
C SER A 200 18.55 -11.19 15.67
N GLY A 201 17.78 -12.23 15.96
CA GLY A 201 16.80 -12.21 17.04
C GLY A 201 17.47 -11.96 18.38
N ARG A 202 16.91 -11.01 19.12
CA ARG A 202 16.74 -11.13 20.58
C ARG A 202 15.32 -10.72 20.90
N LEU A 203 14.53 -11.73 21.21
CA LEU A 203 13.29 -11.59 21.97
C LEU A 203 13.69 -10.96 23.31
N ILE A 204 13.08 -9.83 23.65
CA ILE A 204 13.13 -9.30 25.00
C ILE A 204 12.07 -10.07 25.77
N SER A 205 12.52 -11.01 26.60
CA SER A 205 11.79 -11.45 27.79
C SER A 205 12.12 -10.49 28.92
N ASP A 206 11.10 -10.25 29.74
CA ASP A 206 11.02 -9.45 30.98
C ASP A 206 10.40 -8.05 30.82
#